data_AF-A0A8T4NE98-F1
#
_entry.id   AF-A0A8T4NE98-F1
#
_cell.length_a   1.000
_cell.length_b   1.000
_cell.length_c   1.000
_cell.angle_alpha   90.00
_cell.angle_beta   90.00
_cell.angle_gamma   90.00
#
_symmetry.space_group_name_H-M   'P 1'
#
loop_
_entity.id
_entity.type
_entity.pdbx_description
1 polymer ?
#
loop_
_entity_poly.entity_id
_entity_poly.type
_entity_poly.pdbx_seq_one_letter_code
_entity_poly.pdbx_strand_id
1 'polypeptide(L)'
;MNRKAIELAISTLVILVLGILVLIGLIYFITDGFKTFKSSTKPFLDTTQSSSIKAGCQLACDNADRLTFCCEKYPIQKEEIKCTDSRLGIQCDLTCADTSCLAD
;
A
#
# COMPACT_ATOMS: atom_id res chain seq x y z
N MET A 1 -47.77 19.68 -38.32
CA MET A 1 -46.93 19.21 -37.19
C MET A 1 -45.54 19.82 -37.32
N ASN A 2 -45.10 20.59 -36.32
CA ASN A 2 -43.90 21.43 -36.37
C ASN A 2 -42.61 20.60 -36.31
N ARG A 3 -42.12 20.17 -37.49
CA ARG A 3 -40.91 19.35 -37.62
C ARG A 3 -39.65 20.01 -37.02
N LYS A 4 -39.55 21.34 -37.06
CA LYS A 4 -38.42 22.10 -36.49
C LYS A 4 -38.30 22.02 -34.97
N ALA A 5 -39.42 21.92 -34.24
CA ALA A 5 -39.39 21.81 -32.78
C ALA A 5 -38.95 20.41 -32.33
N ILE A 6 -39.31 19.38 -33.11
CA ILE A 6 -38.94 17.99 -32.85
C ILE A 6 -37.44 17.78 -33.11
N GLU A 7 -36.90 18.41 -34.15
CA GLU A 7 -35.48 18.32 -34.52
C GLU A 7 -34.54 18.96 -33.47
N LEU A 8 -34.94 20.10 -32.89
CA LEU A 8 -34.21 20.70 -31.77
C LEU A 8 -34.20 19.80 -30.53
N ALA A 9 -35.34 19.20 -30.18
CA ALA A 9 -35.45 18.34 -29.00
C ALA A 9 -34.56 17.09 -29.13
N ILE A 10 -34.51 16.49 -30.32
CA ILE A 10 -33.68 15.32 -30.59
C ILE A 10 -32.19 15.67 -30.46
N SER A 11 -31.76 16.81 -31.01
CA SER A 11 -30.36 17.24 -30.90
C SER A 11 -29.93 17.46 -29.45
N THR A 12 -30.77 18.12 -28.63
CA THR A 12 -30.47 18.32 -27.21
C THR A 12 -30.41 17.03 -26.41
N LEU A 13 -31.26 16.04 -26.75
CA LEU A 13 -31.29 14.75 -26.08
C LEU A 13 -30.01 13.95 -26.35
N VAL A 14 -29.53 13.97 -27.58
CA VAL A 14 -28.28 13.29 -27.97
C VAL A 14 -27.08 13.89 -27.23
N ILE A 15 -27.00 15.22 -27.12
CA ILE A 15 -25.90 15.91 -26.43
C ILE A 15 -25.90 15.58 -24.93
N LEU A 16 -27.07 15.54 -24.28
CA LEU A 16 -27.18 15.16 -22.87
C LEU A 16 -26.72 13.71 -22.63
N VAL A 17 -27.14 12.78 -23.49
CA VAL A 17 -26.75 11.37 -23.38
C VAL A 17 -25.24 11.20 -23.57
N LEU A 18 -24.66 11.87 -24.57
CA LEU A 18 -23.20 11.88 -24.79
C LEU A 18 -22.45 12.45 -23.58
N GLY A 19 -22.93 13.55 -23.00
CA GLY A 19 -22.33 14.15 -21.81
C GLY A 19 -22.30 13.19 -20.62
N ILE A 20 -23.41 12.47 -20.37
CA ILE A 20 -23.50 11.48 -19.30
C ILE A 20 -22.55 10.30 -19.55
N LEU A 21 -22.48 9.79 -20.79
CA LEU A 21 -21.58 8.69 -21.14
C LEU A 21 -20.11 9.05 -20.94
N VAL A 22 -19.71 10.27 -21.31
CA VAL A 22 -18.34 10.76 -21.08
C VAL A 22 -18.04 10.88 -19.59
N LEU A 23 -18.99 11.40 -18.80
CA LEU A 23 -18.84 11.51 -17.34
C LEU A 23 -18.64 10.14 -16.67
N ILE A 24 -19.44 9.14 -17.05
CA ILE A 24 -19.29 7.77 -16.56
C ILE A 24 -17.92 7.20 -16.93
N GLY A 25 -17.49 7.40 -18.18
CA GLY A 25 -16.18 6.96 -18.66
C GLY A 25 -15.02 7.57 -17.86
N LEU A 26 -15.07 8.87 -17.57
CA LEU A 26 -14.06 9.56 -16.77
C LEU A 26 -14.02 9.03 -15.33
N ILE A 27 -15.18 8.82 -14.70
CA ILE A 27 -15.25 8.27 -13.34
C ILE A 27 -14.60 6.88 -13.29
N TYR A 28 -14.91 6.03 -14.27
CA TYR A 28 -14.35 4.68 -14.33
C TYR A 28 -12.84 4.71 -14.54
N PHE A 29 -12.37 5.51 -15.49
CA PHE A 29 -10.94 5.67 -15.80
C PHE A 29 -10.15 6.19 -14.59
N ILE A 30 -10.67 7.22 -13.92
CA ILE A 30 -10.05 7.80 -12.73
C ILE A 30 -10.05 6.78 -11.58
N THR A 31 -11.17 6.10 -11.34
CA THR A 31 -11.30 5.14 -10.24
C THR A 31 -10.35 3.95 -10.40
N ASP A 32 -10.23 3.37 -11.60
CA ASP A 32 -9.29 2.27 -11.84
C ASP A 32 -7.83 2.75 -11.90
N GLY A 33 -7.58 3.97 -12.39
CA GLY A 33 -6.27 4.61 -12.31
C GLY A 33 -5.79 4.75 -10.86
N PHE A 34 -6.65 5.24 -9.96
CA PHE A 34 -6.31 5.37 -8.54
C PHE A 34 -6.19 4.02 -7.81
N LYS A 35 -6.97 2.99 -8.17
CA LYS A 35 -6.78 1.64 -7.62
C LYS A 35 -5.42 1.05 -8.02
N THR A 36 -5.05 1.19 -9.28
CA THR A 36 -3.78 0.70 -9.82
C THR A 36 -2.59 1.45 -9.20
N PHE A 37 -2.72 2.77 -9.07
CA PHE A 37 -1.74 3.61 -8.39
C PHE A 37 -1.61 3.24 -6.91
N LYS A 38 -2.73 3.09 -6.17
CA LYS A 38 -2.71 2.67 -4.76
C LYS A 38 -2.09 1.27 -4.56
N SER A 39 -2.22 0.38 -5.55
CA SER A 39 -1.60 -0.95 -5.50
C SER A 39 -0.10 -0.92 -5.85
N SER A 40 0.36 0.01 -6.69
CA SER A 40 1.78 0.16 -7.04
C SER A 40 2.56 1.03 -6.06
N THR A 41 1.90 2.00 -5.43
CA THR A 41 2.54 2.98 -4.54
C THR A 41 2.37 2.63 -3.07
N LYS A 42 1.75 1.50 -2.70
CA LYS A 42 1.83 0.99 -1.32
C LYS A 42 3.27 0.52 -1.10
N PRO A 43 4.11 1.29 -0.41
CA PRO A 43 5.43 0.82 -0.07
C PRO A 43 5.15 -0.24 0.98
N PHE A 44 5.63 -1.45 0.74
CA PHE A 44 5.39 -2.62 1.60
C PHE A 44 5.81 -2.36 3.07
N LEU A 45 6.56 -1.27 3.30
CA LEU A 45 7.18 -0.84 4.54
C LEU A 45 6.72 0.55 5.05
N ASP A 46 5.69 1.19 4.47
CA ASP A 46 5.19 2.53 4.90
C ASP A 46 3.87 2.45 5.70
N THR A 47 3.62 1.31 6.32
CA THR A 47 2.51 1.18 7.28
C THR A 47 3.00 1.54 8.67
N THR A 48 2.12 2.06 9.54
CA THR A 48 2.43 2.34 10.95
C THR A 48 3.01 1.12 11.70
N GLN A 49 2.77 -0.10 11.19
CA GLN A 49 3.35 -1.33 11.74
C GLN A 49 4.85 -1.43 11.48
N SER A 50 5.32 -1.15 10.26
CA SER A 50 6.76 -1.23 9.94
C SER A 50 7.59 -0.18 10.67
N SER A 51 7.04 1.02 10.93
CA SER A 51 7.71 2.01 11.77
C SER A 51 7.85 1.57 13.23
N SER A 52 6.81 0.94 13.79
CA SER A 52 6.85 0.42 15.17
C SER A 52 7.81 -0.76 15.30
N ILE A 53 7.86 -1.63 14.30
CA ILE A 53 8.78 -2.77 14.26
C ILE A 53 10.22 -2.27 14.12
N LYS A 54 10.47 -1.29 13.26
CA LYS A 54 11.79 -0.66 13.16
C LYS A 54 12.23 -0.07 14.48
N ALA A 55 11.36 0.64 15.20
CA ALA A 55 11.66 1.19 16.52
C ALA A 55 11.95 0.09 17.56
N GLY A 56 11.18 -1.00 17.56
CA GLY A 56 11.41 -2.15 18.44
C GLY A 56 12.74 -2.85 18.16
N CYS A 57 13.06 -3.07 16.89
CA CYS A 57 14.33 -3.64 16.45
C CYS A 57 15.54 -2.73 16.75
N GLN A 58 15.38 -1.41 16.59
CA GLN A 58 16.40 -0.43 16.98
C GLN A 58 16.65 -0.48 18.49
N LEU A 59 15.58 -0.54 19.28
CA LEU A 59 15.67 -0.65 20.73
C LEU A 59 16.33 -1.97 21.18
N ALA A 60 15.98 -3.10 20.55
CA ALA A 60 16.63 -4.37 20.80
C ALA A 60 18.13 -4.32 20.47
N CYS A 61 18.50 -3.62 19.39
CA CYS A 61 19.89 -3.37 19.04
C CYS A 61 20.61 -2.53 20.10
N ASP A 62 20.02 -1.41 20.52
CA ASP A 62 20.60 -0.49 21.51
C ASP A 62 20.77 -1.15 22.88
N ASN A 63 19.88 -2.09 23.24
CA ASN A 63 19.95 -2.86 24.49
C ASN A 63 20.80 -4.14 24.38
N ALA A 64 21.44 -4.40 23.23
CA ALA A 64 22.17 -5.64 22.95
C ALA A 64 21.33 -6.92 23.16
N ASP A 65 20.00 -6.82 22.98
CA ASP A 65 19.06 -7.94 23.11
C ASP A 65 19.07 -8.78 21.84
N ARG A 66 20.00 -9.75 21.82
CA ARG A 66 20.21 -10.66 20.69
C ARG A 66 19.01 -11.58 20.44
N LEU A 67 18.23 -11.93 21.46
CA LEU A 67 17.08 -12.81 21.31
C LEU A 67 15.98 -12.10 20.53
N THR A 68 15.58 -10.92 20.97
CA THR A 68 14.55 -10.13 20.27
C THR A 68 15.03 -9.68 18.89
N PHE A 69 16.30 -9.27 18.74
CA PHE A 69 16.81 -8.84 17.44
C PHE A 69 16.95 -9.98 16.42
N CYS A 70 17.43 -11.16 16.82
CA CYS A 70 17.74 -12.25 15.89
C CYS A 70 16.59 -13.23 15.67
N CYS A 71 15.72 -13.39 16.67
CA CYS A 71 14.72 -14.46 16.69
C CYS A 71 13.28 -13.96 16.58
N GLU A 72 13.00 -12.73 16.98
CA GLU A 72 11.64 -12.20 16.92
C GLU A 72 11.21 -11.97 15.47
N LYS A 73 10.02 -12.46 15.16
CA LYS A 73 9.38 -12.30 13.86
C LYS A 73 8.18 -11.40 14.01
N TYR A 74 8.13 -10.36 13.21
CA TYR A 74 7.00 -9.44 13.21
C TYR A 74 6.12 -9.73 12.01
N PRO A 75 4.82 -10.06 12.22
CA PRO A 75 3.89 -10.26 11.13
C PRO A 75 3.54 -8.89 10.53
N ILE A 76 4.00 -8.60 9.31
CA ILE A 76 3.54 -7.44 8.55
C ILE A 76 2.69 -7.94 7.39
N GLN A 77 1.38 -7.67 7.48
CA GLN A 77 0.38 -8.08 6.50
C GLN A 77 0.32 -9.61 6.26
N LYS A 78 1.13 -10.13 5.34
CA LYS A 78 1.18 -11.55 4.91
C LYS A 78 2.57 -12.16 4.96
N GLU A 79 3.60 -11.40 5.36
CA GLU A 79 4.98 -11.87 5.45
C GLU A 79 5.52 -11.65 6.87
N GLU A 80 6.34 -12.60 7.34
CA GLU A 80 7.08 -12.48 8.58
C GLU A 80 8.41 -11.78 8.30
N ILE A 81 8.67 -10.65 8.95
CA ILE A 81 9.93 -9.91 8.80
C ILE A 81 10.73 -9.99 10.09
N LYS A 82 12.04 -10.19 9.97
CA LYS A 82 13.00 -10.17 11.09
C LYS A 82 13.74 -8.83 11.14
N CYS A 83 14.24 -8.45 12.32
CA CYS A 83 15.05 -7.24 12.47
C CYS A 83 16.37 -7.26 11.68
N THR A 84 16.86 -8.46 11.33
CA THR A 84 18.04 -8.68 10.49
C THR A 84 17.80 -8.43 9.00
N ASP A 85 16.55 -8.21 8.58
CA ASP A 85 16.23 -7.95 7.19
C ASP A 85 16.77 -6.57 6.76
N SER A 86 17.57 -6.55 5.70
CA SER A 86 18.19 -5.35 5.15
C SER A 86 17.17 -4.29 4.71
N ARG A 87 15.91 -4.68 4.51
CA ARG A 87 14.77 -3.79 4.19
C ARG A 87 14.44 -2.80 5.31
N LEU A 88 14.77 -3.09 6.58
CA LEU A 88 14.50 -2.18 7.69
C LEU A 88 15.54 -1.05 7.82
N GLY A 89 16.72 -1.23 7.22
CA GLY A 89 17.80 -0.23 7.23
C GLY A 89 18.35 0.08 8.63
N ILE A 90 18.39 -0.92 9.51
CA ILE A 90 18.93 -0.79 10.86
C ILE A 90 20.42 -1.13 10.81
N GLN A 91 21.28 -0.21 11.22
CA GLN A 91 22.71 -0.44 11.36
C GLN A 91 22.98 -0.97 12.76
N CYS A 92 23.12 -2.29 12.89
CA CYS A 92 23.37 -2.95 14.17
C CYS A 92 24.61 -3.84 14.07
N ASP A 93 25.48 -3.78 15.08
CA ASP A 93 26.73 -4.58 15.15
C ASP A 93 26.53 -5.95 15.83
N LEU A 94 25.27 -6.32 16.15
CA LEU A 94 24.95 -7.59 16.82
C LEU A 94 25.01 -8.76 15.85
N THR A 95 25.93 -9.68 16.10
CA THR A 95 26.07 -10.93 15.34
C THR A 95 25.07 -11.98 15.84
N CYS A 96 24.17 -12.41 14.94
CA CYS A 96 23.17 -13.45 15.22
C CYS A 96 23.67 -14.90 15.07
N ALA A 97 24.98 -15.10 14.85
CA ALA A 97 25.56 -16.41 14.55
C ALA A 97 25.55 -17.39 15.75
N ASP A 98 25.60 -16.87 16.97
CA ASP A 98 25.65 -17.66 18.20
C ASP A 98 24.29 -17.77 18.91
N THR A 99 23.26 -17.09 18.40
CA THR A 99 21.92 -17.11 18.98
C THR A 99 21.11 -18.27 18.44
N SER A 100 20.94 -19.32 19.26
CA SER A 100 19.96 -20.36 19.02
C SER A 100 18.55 -19.80 19.23
N CYS A 101 17.88 -19.45 18.13
CA CYS A 101 16.45 -19.16 18.14
C CYS A 101 15.69 -20.47 18.39
N LEU A 102 15.56 -20.83 19.66
CA LEU A 102 14.70 -21.91 20.10
C LEU A 102 13.26 -21.49 19.77
N ALA A 103 12.68 -22.17 18.80
CA ALA A 103 11.27 -22.08 18.48
C ALA A 103 10.53 -22.91 19.54
N ASP A 104 9.84 -22.21 20.44
CA ASP A 104 8.78 -22.83 21.25
C ASP A 104 7.51 -23.01 20.41
#